data_AF-A0A6M4P6K1-F1
#
_entry.id   AF-A0A6M4P6K1-F1
#
_cell.length_a   1.000
_cell.length_b   1.000
_cell.length_c   1.000
_cell.angle_alpha   90.00
_cell.angle_beta   90.00
_cell.angle_gamma   90.00
#
_symmetry.space_group_name_H-M   'P 1'
#
loop_
_entity.id
_entity.type
_entity.pdbx_description
1 polymer ?
#
loop_
_entity_poly.entity_id
_entity_poly.type
_entity_poly.pdbx_seq_one_letter_code
_entity_poly.pdbx_strand_id
1 'polypeptide(L)'
;MFVFEIIIPGTGLDSEDREWAWKIERQLDSLQSQFFEANLALNLFISEQTSRSHSFSKDTWDADSKRRREIREVLEKELLEQGKSYWEIDDEISLKADIIFKREKWEQGNIPREFKHNLVFLYARAFLYALDAFDKFLGVLAKEDNVPEVITELHKKISSTFPDLRGVRNTTQHLEDRSRRLGAGRNPKPLDLKPINNGFINAPNGGALVLNSLIGSKYGSTMADGHYGEIDVSPESMSHLQEILNSVLNSFKWSGSKQHKPSA
;
A
#
# COMPACT_ATOMS: atom_id res chain seq x y z
N MET A 1 -4.83 9.24 -13.90
CA MET A 1 -5.81 8.78 -12.90
C MET A 1 -6.66 7.71 -13.56
N PHE A 2 -6.80 6.55 -12.92
CA PHE A 2 -7.64 5.45 -13.37
C PHE A 2 -8.90 5.42 -12.52
N VAL A 3 -10.05 5.67 -13.11
CA VAL A 3 -11.35 5.59 -12.42
C VAL A 3 -12.01 4.28 -12.84
N PHE A 4 -12.19 3.36 -11.89
CA PHE A 4 -12.90 2.11 -12.13
C PHE A 4 -14.36 2.28 -11.71
N GLU A 5 -15.23 2.36 -12.71
CA GLU A 5 -16.64 2.66 -12.55
C GLU A 5 -17.46 1.39 -12.27
N ILE A 6 -18.55 1.52 -11.52
CA ILE A 6 -19.50 0.43 -11.31
C ILE A 6 -20.94 0.94 -11.48
N ILE A 7 -21.82 0.02 -11.84
CA ILE A 7 -23.26 0.27 -11.89
C ILE A 7 -23.92 -0.57 -10.81
N ILE A 8 -24.52 0.08 -9.83
CA ILE A 8 -25.37 -0.57 -8.83
C ILE A 8 -26.76 -0.77 -9.47
N PRO A 9 -27.29 -2.01 -9.56
CA PRO A 9 -28.51 -2.26 -10.34
C PRO A 9 -29.80 -1.66 -9.77
N GLY A 10 -29.80 -1.19 -8.53
CA GLY A 10 -30.92 -0.46 -7.93
C GLY A 10 -30.53 0.23 -6.63
N THR A 11 -31.51 0.82 -5.95
CA THR A 11 -31.31 1.52 -4.66
C THR A 11 -31.50 0.63 -3.44
N GLY A 12 -32.10 -0.55 -3.63
CA GLY A 12 -32.26 -1.55 -2.58
C GLY A 12 -32.61 -2.91 -3.15
N LEU A 13 -32.45 -3.96 -2.34
CA LEU A 13 -32.73 -5.33 -2.72
C LEU A 13 -34.23 -5.59 -2.77
N ASP A 14 -34.65 -6.33 -3.80
CA ASP A 14 -36.03 -6.76 -3.98
C ASP A 14 -36.26 -8.09 -3.24
N SER A 15 -36.70 -7.99 -1.98
CA SER A 15 -36.96 -9.11 -1.08
C SER A 15 -38.14 -8.82 -0.15
N GLU A 16 -38.93 -9.86 0.14
CA GLU A 16 -40.01 -9.80 1.14
C GLU A 16 -39.46 -9.72 2.56
N ASP A 17 -38.32 -10.36 2.83
CA ASP A 17 -37.60 -10.25 4.09
C ASP A 17 -36.76 -8.96 4.11
N ARG A 18 -37.27 -7.96 4.81
CA ARG A 18 -36.65 -6.64 4.95
C ARG A 18 -35.44 -6.63 5.87
N GLU A 19 -35.41 -7.47 6.91
CA GLU A 19 -34.26 -7.55 7.80
C GLU A 19 -33.07 -8.19 7.08
N TRP A 20 -33.33 -9.25 6.32
CA TRP A 20 -32.34 -9.87 5.45
C TRP A 20 -31.84 -8.87 4.41
N ALA A 21 -32.73 -8.18 3.69
CA ALA A 21 -32.36 -7.22 2.65
C ALA A 21 -31.40 -6.15 3.21
N TRP A 22 -31.76 -5.55 4.34
CA TRP A 22 -30.93 -4.52 4.98
C TRP A 22 -29.57 -5.04 5.43
N LYS A 23 -29.53 -6.27 5.97
CA LYS A 23 -28.28 -6.92 6.37
C LYS A 23 -27.35 -7.12 5.18
N ILE A 24 -27.87 -7.64 4.06
CA ILE A 24 -27.09 -7.90 2.85
C ILE A 24 -26.65 -6.59 2.17
N GLU A 25 -27.52 -5.59 2.08
CA GLU A 25 -27.19 -4.26 1.55
C GLU A 25 -25.96 -3.67 2.26
N ARG A 26 -25.91 -3.74 3.59
CA ARG A 26 -24.75 -3.26 4.37
C ARG A 26 -23.45 -3.99 4.03
N GLN A 27 -23.52 -5.29 3.72
CA GLN A 27 -22.35 -6.06 3.30
C GLN A 27 -21.92 -5.66 1.88
N LEU A 28 -22.87 -5.43 0.98
CA LEU A 28 -22.61 -4.92 -0.37
C LEU A 28 -22.00 -3.51 -0.33
N ASP A 29 -22.46 -2.64 0.55
CA ASP A 29 -21.88 -1.30 0.75
C ASP A 29 -20.46 -1.36 1.31
N SER A 30 -20.19 -2.33 2.18
CA SER A 30 -18.85 -2.58 2.70
C SER A 30 -17.90 -3.03 1.58
N LEU A 31 -18.36 -3.93 0.70
CA LEU A 31 -17.60 -4.36 -0.49
C LEU A 31 -17.31 -3.19 -1.44
N GLN A 32 -18.31 -2.38 -1.74
CA GLN A 32 -18.14 -1.19 -2.59
C GLN A 32 -17.14 -0.20 -1.97
N SER A 33 -17.22 0.01 -0.65
CA SER A 33 -16.30 0.91 0.06
C SER A 33 -14.85 0.42 -0.04
N GLN A 34 -14.60 -0.88 0.16
CA GLN A 34 -13.26 -1.46 0.01
C GLN A 34 -12.76 -1.39 -1.44
N PHE A 35 -13.64 -1.59 -2.41
CA PHE A 35 -13.32 -1.42 -3.83
C PHE A 35 -12.86 0.01 -4.16
N PHE A 36 -13.57 1.04 -3.69
CA PHE A 36 -13.16 2.43 -3.92
C PHE A 36 -11.91 2.82 -3.14
N GLU A 37 -11.69 2.26 -1.95
CA GLU A 37 -10.45 2.44 -1.20
C GLU A 37 -9.25 1.85 -1.98
N ALA A 38 -9.40 0.66 -2.57
CA ALA A 38 -8.39 0.07 -3.44
C ALA A 38 -8.16 0.94 -4.69
N ASN A 39 -9.21 1.46 -5.33
CA ASN A 39 -9.06 2.34 -6.49
C ASN A 39 -8.30 3.64 -6.13
N LEU A 40 -8.60 4.25 -4.99
CA LEU A 40 -7.92 5.44 -4.50
C LEU A 40 -6.44 5.14 -4.21
N ALA A 41 -6.17 4.05 -3.48
CA ALA A 41 -4.82 3.63 -3.14
C ALA A 41 -3.96 3.38 -4.38
N LEU A 42 -4.52 2.75 -5.42
CA LEU A 42 -3.85 2.57 -6.71
C LEU A 42 -3.43 3.90 -7.34
N ASN A 43 -4.33 4.89 -7.38
CA ASN A 43 -4.03 6.18 -7.98
C ASN A 43 -2.95 6.94 -7.22
N LEU A 44 -3.00 6.93 -5.89
CA LEU A 44 -1.98 7.52 -5.04
C LEU A 44 -0.62 6.83 -5.22
N PHE A 45 -0.62 5.49 -5.29
CA PHE A 45 0.57 4.70 -5.57
C PHE A 45 1.24 5.07 -6.90
N ILE A 46 0.47 5.12 -8.00
CA ILE A 46 0.98 5.47 -9.33
C ILE A 46 1.49 6.91 -9.38
N SER A 47 0.78 7.84 -8.73
CA SER A 47 1.18 9.25 -8.64
C SER A 47 2.55 9.40 -7.97
N GLU A 48 2.77 8.72 -6.85
CA GLU A 48 4.06 8.76 -6.14
C GLU A 48 5.18 8.05 -6.91
N GLN A 49 4.87 6.93 -7.55
CA GLN A 49 5.85 6.21 -8.37
C GLN A 49 6.34 7.06 -9.54
N THR A 50 5.44 7.81 -10.18
CA THR A 50 5.75 8.74 -11.27
C THR A 50 6.49 9.97 -10.76
N SER A 51 6.12 10.50 -9.59
CA SER A 51 6.78 11.68 -9.02
C SER A 51 8.25 11.42 -8.66
N ARG A 52 8.58 10.20 -8.23
CA ARG A 52 9.95 9.77 -7.93
C ARG A 52 10.86 9.72 -9.14
N SER A 53 10.35 9.32 -10.31
CA SER A 53 11.18 9.24 -11.52
C SER A 53 11.60 10.62 -12.04
N HIS A 54 10.89 11.68 -11.65
CA HIS A 54 11.13 13.05 -12.11
C HIS A 54 11.94 13.93 -11.14
N SER A 55 12.40 13.40 -10.00
CA SER A 55 12.93 14.23 -8.91
C SER A 55 14.40 14.65 -9.02
N PHE A 56 15.13 14.26 -10.06
CA PHE A 56 16.54 14.62 -10.24
C PHE A 56 16.70 15.70 -11.29
N SER A 57 17.01 16.92 -10.86
CA SER A 57 17.48 18.01 -11.73
C SER A 57 18.85 18.48 -11.26
N LYS A 58 19.80 18.64 -12.19
CA LYS A 58 21.14 19.14 -11.90
C LYS A 58 21.08 20.52 -11.24
N ASP A 59 20.18 21.38 -11.71
CA ASP A 59 20.01 22.74 -11.18
C ASP A 59 19.55 22.73 -9.72
N THR A 60 18.69 21.78 -9.33
CA THR A 60 18.26 21.63 -7.93
C THR A 60 19.40 21.18 -7.03
N TRP A 61 20.28 20.31 -7.54
CA TRP A 61 21.44 19.85 -6.79
C TRP A 61 22.46 20.98 -6.59
N ASP A 62 22.75 21.75 -7.64
CA ASP A 62 23.67 22.89 -7.57
C ASP A 62 23.17 23.97 -6.60
N ALA A 63 21.87 24.30 -6.64
CA ALA A 63 21.25 25.25 -5.73
C ALA A 63 21.30 24.77 -4.26
N ASP A 64 20.98 23.50 -4.01
CA ASP A 64 21.01 22.90 -2.67
C ASP A 64 22.43 22.87 -2.10
N SER A 65 23.42 22.52 -2.92
CA SER A 65 24.84 22.51 -2.57
C SER A 65 25.34 23.91 -2.22
N LYS A 66 24.94 24.92 -3.01
CA LYS A 66 25.26 26.32 -2.73
C LYS A 66 24.66 26.79 -1.41
N ARG A 67 23.37 26.53 -1.17
CA ARG A 67 22.68 26.97 0.05
C ARG A 67 23.28 26.37 1.32
N ARG A 68 23.65 25.08 1.28
CA ARG A 68 24.34 24.40 2.39
C ARG A 68 25.67 25.06 2.74
N ARG A 69 26.41 25.51 1.71
CA ARG A 69 27.68 26.22 1.88
C ARG A 69 27.50 27.59 2.53
N GLU A 70 26.51 28.36 2.08
CA GLU A 70 26.18 29.67 2.66
C GLU A 70 25.86 29.57 4.16
N ILE A 71 25.01 28.60 4.55
CA ILE A 71 24.67 28.36 5.97
C ILE A 71 25.93 28.00 6.76
N ARG A 72 26.77 27.13 6.20
CA ARG A 72 28.01 26.70 6.83
C ARG A 72 28.98 27.86 7.05
N GLU A 73 29.19 28.71 6.06
CA GLU A 73 30.07 29.88 6.15
C GLU A 73 29.62 30.87 7.25
N VAL A 74 28.31 31.02 7.46
CA VAL A 74 27.76 31.84 8.55
C VAL A 74 28.08 31.22 9.91
N LEU A 75 27.82 29.92 10.08
CA LEU A 75 28.08 29.20 11.33
C LEU A 75 29.58 29.13 11.69
N GLU A 76 30.45 28.96 10.68
CA GLU A 76 31.90 28.97 10.86
C GLU A 76 32.38 30.32 11.41
N LYS A 77 31.90 31.44 10.85
CA LYS A 77 32.25 32.78 11.36
C LYS A 77 31.81 32.98 12.81
N GLU A 78 30.56 32.65 13.14
CA GLU A 78 30.02 32.82 14.50
C GLU A 78 30.80 32.03 15.56
N LEU A 79 31.26 30.82 15.24
CA LEU A 79 31.97 29.96 16.18
C LEU A 79 33.48 30.26 16.28
N LEU A 80 34.10 30.70 15.18
CA LEU A 80 35.48 31.20 15.20
C LEU A 80 35.59 32.50 16.01
N GLU A 81 34.59 33.39 15.93
CA GLU A 81 34.50 34.60 16.76
C GLU A 81 34.36 34.28 18.26
N GLN A 82 33.83 33.10 18.61
CA GLN A 82 33.75 32.59 19.99
C GLN A 82 35.05 31.92 20.48
N GLY A 83 36.12 31.95 19.67
CA GLY A 83 37.45 31.44 20.05
C GLY A 83 37.60 29.92 19.99
N LYS A 84 36.68 29.21 19.33
CA LYS A 84 36.79 27.75 19.13
C LYS A 84 37.74 27.41 17.98
N SER A 85 38.47 26.28 18.10
CA SER A 85 39.32 25.78 17.03
C SER A 85 38.48 25.14 15.91
N TYR A 86 38.84 25.37 14.65
CA TYR A 86 38.16 24.83 13.47
C TYR A 86 37.97 23.30 13.53
N TRP A 87 38.99 22.59 13.98
CA TRP A 87 38.98 21.12 14.05
C TRP A 87 38.07 20.56 15.14
N GLU A 88 37.71 21.37 16.13
CA GLU A 88 36.80 20.97 17.23
C GLU A 88 35.33 21.20 16.87
N ILE A 89 35.06 22.00 15.83
CA ILE A 89 33.71 22.46 15.46
C ILE A 89 33.23 21.97 14.10
N ASP A 90 34.10 21.39 13.27
CA ASP A 90 33.77 20.97 11.89
C ASP A 90 32.54 20.04 11.81
N ASP A 91 32.50 19.00 12.64
CA ASP A 91 31.38 18.07 12.72
C ASP A 91 30.11 18.75 13.25
N GLU A 92 30.24 19.61 14.26
CA GLU A 92 29.12 20.33 14.87
C GLU A 92 28.49 21.31 13.88
N ILE A 93 29.32 22.01 13.11
CA ILE A 93 28.92 22.93 12.05
C ILE A 93 28.24 22.18 10.92
N SER A 94 28.81 21.06 10.48
CA SER A 94 28.24 20.24 9.41
C SER A 94 26.84 19.76 9.79
N LEU A 95 26.66 19.27 11.03
CA LEU A 95 25.37 18.84 11.54
C LEU A 95 24.38 20.02 11.65
N LYS A 96 24.79 21.15 12.24
CA LYS A 96 23.94 22.34 12.39
C LYS A 96 23.50 22.90 11.04
N ALA A 97 24.43 23.00 10.08
CA ALA A 97 24.13 23.47 8.73
C ALA A 97 23.10 22.56 8.04
N ASP A 98 23.23 21.23 8.20
CA ASP A 98 22.30 20.26 7.64
C ASP A 98 20.91 20.36 8.30
N ILE A 99 20.83 20.59 9.62
CA ILE A 99 19.57 20.81 10.35
C ILE A 99 18.87 22.08 9.86
N ILE A 100 19.58 23.20 9.77
CA ILE A 100 19.01 24.48 9.30
C ILE A 100 18.52 24.32 7.87
N PHE A 101 19.35 23.78 6.97
CA PHE A 101 18.98 23.54 5.58
C PHE A 101 17.72 22.67 5.44
N LYS A 102 17.64 21.57 6.21
CA LYS A 102 16.46 20.70 6.20
C LYS A 102 15.20 21.43 6.66
N ARG A 103 15.30 22.23 7.73
CA ARG A 103 14.17 23.03 8.23
C ARG A 103 13.71 24.08 7.22
N GLU A 104 14.63 24.80 6.58
CA GLU A 104 14.29 25.74 5.50
C GLU A 104 13.52 25.04 4.37
N LYS A 105 13.98 23.86 3.96
CA LYS A 105 13.28 23.06 2.95
C LYS A 105 11.88 22.67 3.39
N TRP A 106 11.71 22.23 4.64
CA TRP A 106 10.41 21.83 5.18
C TRP A 106 9.45 23.00 5.32
N GLU A 107 9.94 24.17 5.73
CA GLU A 107 9.15 25.42 5.78
C GLU A 107 8.67 25.86 4.39
N GLN A 108 9.44 25.56 3.35
CA GLN A 108 9.05 25.77 1.95
C GLN A 108 8.10 24.68 1.41
N GLY A 109 7.64 23.75 2.25
CA GLY A 109 6.72 22.67 1.87
C GLY A 109 7.39 21.44 1.26
N ASN A 110 8.73 21.33 1.28
CA ASN A 110 9.39 20.12 0.82
C ASN A 110 9.19 18.97 1.81
N ILE A 111 8.73 17.83 1.31
CA ILE A 111 8.56 16.62 2.11
C ILE A 111 9.93 15.96 2.39
N PRO A 112 10.21 15.50 3.63
CA PRO A 112 11.41 14.72 3.96
C PRO A 112 11.62 13.52 3.03
N ARG A 113 12.88 13.19 2.73
CA ARG A 113 13.22 12.09 1.82
C ARG A 113 12.70 10.76 2.35
N GLU A 114 12.78 10.55 3.65
CA GLU A 114 12.28 9.37 4.36
C GLU A 114 10.77 9.23 4.18
N PHE A 115 10.03 10.34 4.17
CA PHE A 115 8.58 10.32 3.96
C PHE A 115 8.26 10.01 2.49
N LYS A 116 8.93 10.67 1.53
CA LYS A 116 8.82 10.31 0.10
C LYS A 116 9.18 8.84 -0.16
N HIS A 117 10.14 8.31 0.60
CA HIS A 117 10.46 6.89 0.52
C HIS A 117 9.27 6.03 0.98
N ASN A 118 8.69 6.38 2.13
CA ASN A 118 7.61 5.60 2.74
C ASN A 118 6.24 5.77 2.08
N LEU A 119 5.96 6.89 1.39
CA LEU A 119 4.65 7.16 0.76
C LEU A 119 4.24 6.06 -0.22
N VAL A 120 5.14 5.65 -1.13
CA VAL A 120 4.82 4.59 -2.11
C VAL A 120 4.46 3.26 -1.43
N PHE A 121 5.17 2.90 -0.35
CA PHE A 121 4.89 1.68 0.42
C PHE A 121 3.63 1.82 1.27
N LEU A 122 3.33 3.02 1.74
CA LEU A 122 2.08 3.31 2.44
C LEU A 122 0.89 3.06 1.51
N TYR A 123 0.93 3.57 0.28
CA TYR A 123 -0.15 3.39 -0.68
C TYR A 123 -0.26 1.95 -1.19
N ALA A 124 0.88 1.27 -1.40
CA ALA A 124 0.87 -0.17 -1.70
C ALA A 124 0.22 -1.00 -0.59
N ARG A 125 0.49 -0.68 0.69
CA ARG A 125 -0.15 -1.34 1.83
C ARG A 125 -1.63 -1.00 1.95
N ALA A 126 -2.03 0.23 1.68
CA ALA A 126 -3.43 0.61 1.65
C ALA A 126 -4.20 -0.21 0.61
N PHE A 127 -3.63 -0.38 -0.59
CA PHE A 127 -4.18 -1.24 -1.62
C PHE A 127 -4.32 -2.71 -1.16
N LEU A 128 -3.24 -3.28 -0.60
CA LEU A 128 -3.24 -4.62 -0.02
C LEU A 128 -4.32 -4.81 1.05
N TYR A 129 -4.48 -3.85 1.96
CA TYR A 129 -5.47 -3.93 3.02
C TYR A 129 -6.89 -3.81 2.50
N ALA A 130 -7.16 -2.91 1.56
CA ALA A 130 -8.46 -2.79 0.91
C ALA A 130 -8.83 -4.10 0.18
N LEU A 131 -7.87 -4.73 -0.50
CA LEU A 131 -8.07 -6.00 -1.20
C LEU A 131 -8.35 -7.17 -0.23
N ASP A 132 -7.59 -7.29 0.88
CA ASP A 132 -7.84 -8.30 1.92
C ASP A 132 -9.16 -8.05 2.67
N ALA A 133 -9.54 -6.79 2.88
CA ALA A 133 -10.83 -6.46 3.48
C ALA A 133 -11.99 -6.80 2.55
N PHE A 134 -11.86 -6.52 1.23
CA PHE A 134 -12.82 -6.94 0.22
C PHE A 134 -13.02 -8.46 0.25
N ASP A 135 -11.92 -9.24 0.22
CA ASP A 135 -11.94 -10.71 0.31
C ASP A 135 -12.71 -11.17 1.56
N LYS A 136 -12.40 -10.59 2.73
CA LYS A 136 -13.06 -10.92 3.98
C LYS A 136 -14.55 -10.61 3.98
N PHE A 137 -14.97 -9.44 3.49
CA PHE A 137 -16.38 -9.09 3.41
C PHE A 137 -17.12 -10.01 2.44
N LEU A 138 -16.51 -10.36 1.31
CA LEU A 138 -17.09 -11.29 0.34
C LEU A 138 -17.21 -12.70 0.95
N GLY A 139 -16.21 -13.12 1.72
CA GLY A 139 -16.24 -14.38 2.45
C GLY A 139 -17.24 -14.44 3.60
N VAL A 140 -17.61 -13.29 4.20
CA VAL A 140 -18.75 -13.19 5.12
C VAL A 140 -20.05 -13.30 4.35
N LEU A 141 -20.21 -12.52 3.27
CA LEU A 141 -21.40 -12.54 2.42
C LEU A 141 -21.69 -13.93 1.86
N ALA A 142 -20.66 -14.67 1.45
CA ALA A 142 -20.78 -16.04 0.93
C ALA A 142 -21.34 -17.06 1.94
N LYS A 143 -21.36 -16.72 3.24
CA LYS A 143 -21.84 -17.60 4.32
C LYS A 143 -23.21 -17.20 4.85
N GLU A 144 -23.77 -16.11 4.34
CA GLU A 144 -25.09 -15.65 4.74
C GLU A 144 -26.17 -16.54 4.15
N ASP A 145 -27.27 -16.71 4.89
CA ASP A 145 -28.41 -17.48 4.41
C ASP A 145 -29.08 -16.75 3.23
N ASN A 146 -29.67 -17.50 2.31
CA ASN A 146 -30.45 -17.01 1.16
C ASN A 146 -29.71 -16.07 0.19
N VAL A 147 -28.37 -16.03 0.21
CA VAL A 147 -27.58 -15.36 -0.84
C VAL A 147 -27.47 -16.22 -2.11
N PRO A 148 -27.30 -15.61 -3.30
CA PRO A 148 -27.08 -16.38 -4.53
C PRO A 148 -25.87 -17.32 -4.42
N GLU A 149 -26.02 -18.57 -4.87
CA GLU A 149 -24.97 -19.60 -4.77
C GLU A 149 -23.65 -19.17 -5.45
N VAL A 150 -23.75 -18.35 -6.50
CA VAL A 150 -22.60 -17.81 -7.25
C VAL A 150 -21.65 -16.99 -6.38
N ILE A 151 -22.11 -16.41 -5.27
CA ILE A 151 -21.26 -15.62 -4.35
C ILE A 151 -20.11 -16.48 -3.80
N THR A 152 -20.36 -17.76 -3.51
CA THR A 152 -19.32 -18.67 -3.02
C THR A 152 -18.23 -18.91 -4.06
N GLU A 153 -18.59 -19.04 -5.34
CA GLU A 153 -17.63 -19.19 -6.43
C GLU A 153 -16.86 -17.89 -6.69
N LEU A 154 -17.51 -16.73 -6.59
CA LEU A 154 -16.85 -15.43 -6.69
C LEU A 154 -15.83 -15.20 -5.57
N HIS A 155 -16.13 -15.63 -4.34
CA HIS A 155 -15.17 -15.61 -3.24
C HIS A 155 -13.96 -16.50 -3.53
N LYS A 156 -14.15 -17.73 -4.06
CA LYS A 156 -13.03 -18.59 -4.49
C LYS A 156 -12.20 -17.95 -5.60
N LYS A 157 -12.83 -17.20 -6.52
CA LYS A 157 -12.14 -16.49 -7.60
C LYS A 157 -11.09 -15.52 -7.05
N ILE A 158 -11.36 -14.84 -5.93
CA ILE A 158 -10.37 -13.95 -5.28
C ILE A 158 -9.09 -14.71 -4.91
N SER A 159 -9.22 -15.89 -4.29
CA SER A 159 -8.06 -16.70 -3.91
C SER A 159 -7.24 -17.19 -5.11
N SER A 160 -7.90 -17.45 -6.24
CA SER A 160 -7.19 -17.82 -7.48
C SER A 160 -6.51 -16.64 -8.16
N THR A 161 -7.11 -15.44 -8.10
CA THR A 161 -6.55 -14.23 -8.69
C THR A 161 -5.42 -13.67 -7.85
N PHE A 162 -5.52 -13.75 -6.52
CA PHE A 162 -4.57 -13.16 -5.57
C PHE A 162 -4.08 -14.21 -4.56
N PRO A 163 -3.32 -15.22 -5.02
CA PRO A 163 -2.94 -16.37 -4.18
C PRO A 163 -2.13 -15.99 -2.93
N ASP A 164 -1.27 -14.97 -3.03
CA ASP A 164 -0.37 -14.57 -1.95
C ASP A 164 -0.98 -13.48 -1.03
N LEU A 165 -2.18 -12.99 -1.34
CA LEU A 165 -2.82 -11.85 -0.67
C LEU A 165 -2.77 -11.97 0.85
N ARG A 166 -3.30 -13.07 1.37
CA ARG A 166 -3.39 -13.32 2.80
C ARG A 166 -2.01 -13.48 3.44
N GLY A 167 -1.08 -14.13 2.74
CA GLY A 167 0.27 -14.36 3.23
C GLY A 167 1.05 -13.05 3.38
N VAL A 168 1.04 -12.21 2.36
CA VAL A 168 1.72 -10.90 2.38
C VAL A 168 1.05 -9.94 3.36
N ARG A 169 -0.30 -9.93 3.45
CA ARG A 169 -1.02 -9.13 4.44
C ARG A 169 -0.65 -9.52 5.86
N ASN A 170 -0.63 -10.82 6.17
CA ASN A 170 -0.25 -11.30 7.49
C ASN A 170 1.19 -10.90 7.84
N THR A 171 2.13 -10.96 6.90
CA THR A 171 3.51 -10.49 7.14
C THR A 171 3.55 -9.00 7.42
N THR A 172 2.76 -8.20 6.69
CA THR A 172 2.69 -6.74 6.92
C THR A 172 2.11 -6.41 8.30
N GLN A 173 1.16 -7.20 8.80
CA GLN A 173 0.57 -7.03 10.13
C GLN A 173 1.44 -7.55 11.28
N HIS A 174 2.28 -8.56 11.02
CA HIS A 174 3.13 -9.22 12.01
C HIS A 174 4.62 -9.10 11.64
N LEU A 175 5.02 -7.88 11.27
CA LEU A 175 6.36 -7.58 10.78
C LEU A 175 7.44 -7.86 11.83
N GLU A 176 7.11 -7.64 13.10
CA GLU A 176 7.93 -7.92 14.28
C GLU A 176 8.26 -9.42 14.42
N ASP A 177 7.33 -10.31 14.09
CA ASP A 177 7.57 -11.75 14.08
C ASP A 177 8.42 -12.14 12.87
N ARG A 178 8.07 -11.62 11.69
CA ARG A 178 8.77 -11.94 10.43
C ARG A 178 10.20 -11.45 10.43
N SER A 179 10.47 -10.27 10.99
CA SER A 179 11.83 -9.71 11.14
C SER A 179 12.74 -10.57 12.04
N ARG A 180 12.15 -11.29 13.00
CA ARG A 180 12.84 -12.27 13.85
C ARG A 180 12.98 -13.64 13.20
N ARG A 181 12.61 -13.78 11.91
CA ARG A 181 12.58 -15.06 11.17
C ARG A 181 11.65 -16.07 11.83
N LEU A 182 10.49 -15.65 12.32
CA LEU A 182 9.50 -16.52 12.92
C LEU A 182 8.30 -16.70 11.99
N GLY A 183 7.72 -17.91 12.00
CA GLY A 183 6.51 -18.29 11.27
C GLY A 183 5.22 -17.77 11.92
N ALA A 184 4.06 -18.31 11.54
CA ALA A 184 2.79 -17.92 12.13
C ALA A 184 2.45 -18.71 13.42
N GLY A 185 1.56 -18.15 14.24
CA GLY A 185 0.96 -18.83 15.40
C GLY A 185 1.46 -18.31 16.75
N ARG A 186 0.84 -18.80 17.84
CA ARG A 186 1.09 -18.34 19.23
C ARG A 186 2.51 -18.65 19.74
N ASN A 187 3.10 -19.76 19.29
CA ASN A 187 4.49 -20.15 19.53
C ASN A 187 5.17 -20.38 18.17
N PRO A 188 5.57 -19.31 17.49
CA PRO A 188 6.00 -19.40 16.11
C PRO A 188 7.36 -20.10 16.01
N LYS A 189 7.51 -21.00 15.04
CA LYS A 189 8.77 -21.70 14.76
C LYS A 189 9.69 -20.83 13.90
N PRO A 190 11.02 -21.06 13.92
CA PRO A 190 11.92 -20.46 12.95
C PRO A 190 11.48 -20.72 11.51
N LEU A 191 11.58 -19.69 10.67
CA LEU A 191 11.26 -19.73 9.24
C LEU A 191 12.31 -20.52 8.47
N ASP A 192 11.83 -21.42 7.61
CA ASP A 192 12.64 -22.07 6.59
C ASP A 192 12.55 -21.25 5.29
N LEU A 193 13.53 -20.37 5.07
CA LEU A 193 13.52 -19.41 3.96
C LEU A 193 13.75 -20.11 2.63
N LYS A 194 12.73 -20.06 1.78
CA LYS A 194 12.72 -20.77 0.49
C LYS A 194 13.48 -20.00 -0.59
N PRO A 195 13.87 -20.68 -1.68
CA PRO A 195 14.50 -20.03 -2.82
C PRO A 195 13.67 -18.87 -3.38
N ILE A 196 14.35 -17.80 -3.77
CA ILE A 196 13.75 -16.63 -4.43
C ILE A 196 14.56 -16.31 -5.67
N ASN A 197 13.89 -16.19 -6.82
CA ASN A 197 14.48 -15.64 -8.03
C ASN A 197 13.41 -14.81 -8.76
N ASN A 198 13.43 -13.50 -8.55
CA ASN A 198 12.42 -12.57 -9.09
C ASN A 198 13.05 -11.42 -9.90
N GLY A 199 14.25 -11.64 -10.44
CA GLY A 199 15.01 -10.66 -11.24
C GLY A 199 15.69 -9.55 -10.43
N PHE A 200 15.17 -9.22 -9.24
CA PHE A 200 15.80 -8.26 -8.32
C PHE A 200 16.57 -8.97 -7.19
N ILE A 201 16.02 -10.08 -6.69
CA ILE A 201 16.62 -10.91 -5.64
C ILE A 201 16.95 -12.27 -6.25
N ASN A 202 18.20 -12.69 -6.13
CA ASN A 202 18.69 -13.99 -6.57
C ASN A 202 19.26 -14.78 -5.38
N ALA A 203 18.42 -15.59 -4.76
CA ALA A 203 18.74 -16.46 -3.64
C ALA A 203 18.26 -17.89 -3.95
N PRO A 204 18.91 -18.62 -4.89
CA PRO A 204 18.45 -19.91 -5.38
C PRO A 204 18.54 -21.03 -4.33
N ASN A 205 19.39 -20.86 -3.32
CA ASN A 205 19.53 -21.78 -2.19
C ASN A 205 18.70 -21.35 -0.96
N GLY A 206 17.81 -20.37 -1.11
CA GLY A 206 17.06 -19.77 -0.01
C GLY A 206 17.89 -18.81 0.85
N GLY A 207 17.38 -18.52 2.05
CA GLY A 207 18.08 -17.70 3.06
C GLY A 207 17.84 -16.19 3.00
N ALA A 208 17.16 -15.69 1.96
CA ALA A 208 16.79 -14.28 1.84
C ALA A 208 15.48 -13.98 2.58
N LEU A 209 15.52 -13.05 3.53
CA LEU A 209 14.35 -12.53 4.23
C LEU A 209 13.98 -11.18 3.64
N VAL A 210 12.77 -11.05 3.14
CA VAL A 210 12.26 -9.83 2.50
C VAL A 210 11.05 -9.34 3.28
N LEU A 211 11.18 -8.20 3.97
CA LEU A 211 10.13 -7.73 4.87
C LEU A 211 9.21 -6.69 4.23
N ASN A 212 9.74 -5.92 3.30
CA ASN A 212 9.03 -4.86 2.61
C ASN A 212 9.75 -4.60 1.28
N SER A 213 9.17 -5.06 0.17
CA SER A 213 9.78 -4.92 -1.16
C SER A 213 8.75 -4.43 -2.15
N LEU A 214 9.22 -3.57 -3.04
CA LEU A 214 8.46 -3.06 -4.17
C LEU A 214 9.32 -3.19 -5.44
N ILE A 215 8.92 -4.09 -6.34
CA ILE A 215 9.59 -4.35 -7.62
C ILE A 215 8.60 -3.97 -8.72
N GLY A 216 8.77 -2.78 -9.30
CA GLY A 216 7.76 -2.20 -10.20
C GLY A 216 6.45 -1.94 -9.45
N SER A 217 5.34 -2.51 -9.92
CA SER A 217 4.03 -2.49 -9.26
C SER A 217 3.85 -3.57 -8.20
N LYS A 218 4.77 -4.54 -8.11
CA LYS A 218 4.62 -5.71 -7.23
C LYS A 218 5.10 -5.41 -5.82
N TYR A 219 4.17 -5.42 -4.88
CA TYR A 219 4.43 -5.28 -3.46
C TYR A 219 4.49 -6.67 -2.82
N GLY A 220 5.61 -7.01 -2.17
CA GLY A 220 5.82 -8.37 -1.71
C GLY A 220 6.71 -8.50 -0.49
N SER A 221 6.59 -9.65 0.17
CA SER A 221 7.31 -9.99 1.39
C SER A 221 7.42 -11.51 1.57
N THR A 222 8.33 -11.95 2.42
CA THR A 222 8.44 -13.34 2.85
C THR A 222 7.27 -13.70 3.75
N MET A 223 6.53 -14.74 3.36
CA MET A 223 5.35 -15.24 4.06
C MET A 223 5.71 -16.17 5.22
N ALA A 224 4.69 -16.60 5.97
CA ALA A 224 4.86 -17.44 7.16
C ALA A 224 5.43 -18.84 6.88
N ASP A 225 5.38 -19.28 5.64
CA ASP A 225 5.89 -20.57 5.16
C ASP A 225 7.31 -20.45 4.56
N GLY A 226 7.87 -19.23 4.54
CA GLY A 226 9.20 -18.93 4.05
C GLY A 226 9.29 -18.66 2.55
N HIS A 227 8.19 -18.79 1.78
CA HIS A 227 8.15 -18.36 0.38
C HIS A 227 8.05 -16.84 0.29
N TYR A 228 8.56 -16.27 -0.79
CA TYR A 228 8.27 -14.89 -1.14
C TYR A 228 6.91 -14.84 -1.85
N GLY A 229 6.00 -14.02 -1.33
CA GLY A 229 4.72 -13.74 -1.96
C GLY A 229 4.64 -12.28 -2.38
N GLU A 230 3.81 -12.01 -3.38
CA GLU A 230 3.62 -10.67 -3.92
C GLU A 230 2.17 -10.43 -4.36
N ILE A 231 1.77 -9.16 -4.30
CA ILE A 231 0.53 -8.67 -4.90
C ILE A 231 0.86 -7.53 -5.84
N ASP A 232 0.17 -7.51 -6.96
CA ASP A 232 0.36 -6.51 -7.99
C ASP A 232 -0.53 -5.28 -7.71
N VAL A 233 0.08 -4.11 -7.53
CA VAL A 233 -0.62 -2.84 -7.30
C VAL A 233 -0.79 -2.16 -8.65
N SER A 234 -1.76 -2.62 -9.42
CA SER A 234 -1.90 -2.30 -10.85
C SER A 234 -3.34 -2.11 -11.30
N PRO A 235 -3.56 -1.42 -12.44
CA PRO A 235 -4.87 -1.36 -13.09
C PRO A 235 -5.46 -2.74 -13.42
N GLU A 236 -4.62 -3.71 -13.77
CA GLU A 236 -5.03 -5.08 -14.08
C GLU A 236 -5.64 -5.76 -12.84
N SER A 237 -5.01 -5.63 -11.68
CA SER A 237 -5.54 -6.14 -10.41
C SER A 237 -6.87 -5.47 -10.04
N MET A 238 -6.99 -4.15 -10.27
CA MET A 238 -8.26 -3.45 -10.07
C MET A 238 -9.36 -3.89 -11.04
N SER A 239 -9.01 -4.21 -12.29
CA SER A 239 -9.97 -4.72 -13.28
C SER A 239 -10.57 -6.05 -12.83
N HIS A 240 -9.74 -6.98 -12.32
CA HIS A 240 -10.23 -8.22 -11.76
C HIS A 240 -11.15 -8.02 -10.54
N LEU A 241 -10.82 -7.06 -9.66
CA LEU A 241 -11.67 -6.73 -8.51
C LEU A 241 -13.02 -6.13 -8.96
N GLN A 242 -13.00 -5.26 -9.97
CA GLN A 242 -14.18 -4.63 -10.57
C GLN A 242 -15.11 -5.67 -11.20
N GLU A 243 -14.56 -6.63 -11.96
CA GLU A 243 -15.33 -7.74 -12.52
C GLU A 243 -16.05 -8.55 -11.42
N ILE A 244 -15.36 -8.84 -10.33
CA ILE A 244 -15.91 -9.59 -9.21
C ILE A 244 -17.03 -8.79 -8.53
N LEU A 245 -16.79 -7.51 -8.22
CA LEU A 245 -17.81 -6.67 -7.59
C LEU A 245 -19.05 -6.51 -8.49
N ASN A 246 -18.87 -6.26 -9.79
CA ASN A 246 -19.99 -6.19 -10.73
C ASN A 246 -20.75 -7.52 -10.79
N SER A 247 -20.06 -8.66 -10.75
CA SER A 247 -20.69 -9.98 -10.72
C SER A 247 -21.49 -10.21 -9.43
N VAL A 248 -20.94 -9.78 -8.28
CA VAL A 248 -21.64 -9.81 -6.98
C VAL A 248 -22.91 -8.97 -7.05
N LEU A 249 -22.81 -7.70 -7.44
CA LEU A 249 -23.96 -6.79 -7.49
C LEU A 249 -25.06 -7.30 -8.44
N ASN A 250 -24.70 -7.79 -9.61
CA ASN A 250 -25.65 -8.31 -10.59
C ASN A 250 -26.28 -9.67 -10.23
N SER A 251 -25.77 -10.36 -9.21
CA SER A 251 -26.34 -11.63 -8.76
C SER A 251 -27.60 -11.47 -7.91
N PHE A 252 -27.83 -10.28 -7.35
CA PHE A 252 -29.01 -9.99 -6.55
C PHE A 252 -30.13 -9.38 -7.39
N LYS A 253 -31.37 -9.53 -6.91
CA LYS A 253 -32.53 -8.80 -7.46
C LYS A 253 -32.62 -7.44 -6.77
N TRP A 254 -32.76 -6.40 -7.57
CA TRP A 254 -32.79 -5.01 -7.10
C TRP A 254 -34.10 -4.34 -7.46
N SER A 255 -34.45 -3.32 -6.68
CA SER A 255 -35.55 -2.39 -6.90
C SER A 255 -35.03 -0.95 -6.95
N GLY A 256 -35.83 -0.04 -7.52
CA GLY A 256 -35.47 1.37 -7.63
C GLY A 256 -34.56 1.69 -8.83
N SER A 257 -34.01 2.91 -8.85
CA SER A 257 -33.18 3.39 -9.96
C SER A 257 -31.75 2.87 -9.87
N LYS A 258 -31.16 2.56 -11.04
CA LYS A 258 -29.73 2.24 -11.15
C LYS A 258 -28.90 3.43 -10.70
N GLN A 259 -27.75 3.14 -10.09
CA GLN A 259 -26.78 4.16 -9.70
C GLN A 259 -25.45 3.93 -10.40
N HIS A 260 -24.83 5.01 -10.88
CA HIS A 260 -23.48 5.00 -11.42
C HIS A 260 -22.52 5.57 -10.37
N LYS A 261 -21.39 4.90 -10.15
CA LYS A 261 -20.37 5.28 -9.16
C LYS A 261 -18.96 5.17 -9.77
N PRO A 262 -17.98 5.97 -9.33
CA PRO A 262 -18.06 6.97 -8.26
C PRO A 262 -18.79 8.26 -8.69
N SER A 263 -19.18 9.09 -7.72
CA SER A 263 -19.78 10.41 -7.99
C SER A 263 -18.72 11.45 -8.39
N ALA A 264 -19.15 12.48 -9.14
CA ALA A 264 -18.34 13.66 -9.48
C ALA A 264 -18.25 14.66 -8.32
#